data_AF-A0A6C0UFM5-F1
#
_entry.id   AF-A0A6C0UFM5-F1
#
_cell.length_a   1.000
_cell.length_b   1.000
_cell.length_c   1.000
_cell.angle_alpha   90.00
_cell.angle_beta   90.00
_cell.angle_gamma   90.00
#
_symmetry.space_group_name_H-M   'P 1'
#
loop_
_entity.id
_entity.type
_entity.pdbx_description
1 polymer ?
#
loop_
_entity_poly.entity_id
_entity_poly.type
_entity_poly.pdbx_seq_one_letter_code
_entity_poly.pdbx_strand_id
1 'polypeptide(L)'
;MRWSQPRLTPQSGREVTLARVVETIDRMAPETKSELADELGLSEHYLSELLQELKANGAVRKGYVVDDAAVYENASTVSELCTDDGARNSRLVDQLRRLESVTTDQYYAAQTQFGGEEPEQTADELEPLANERCLVVLQELKSMTLTTEWPGNRVASDLGIIATNFEIIGDRACFISDISRKMEADAVGIVHDHVLDIFDGGSEIHDHVVEILFEADLTRMDDLYAEEDEVHRKLDELFELVTAYEPEMYAHLATMTRALERTIYYWVHTAEMAAQIHVGLEPEHIPT
;
A
#
# COMPACT_ATOMS: atom_id res chain seq x y z
N MET A 1 -18.15 3.01 -4.91
CA MET A 1 -17.03 2.06 -4.94
C MET A 1 -17.46 0.79 -4.22
N ARG A 2 -17.38 -0.38 -4.87
CA ARG A 2 -17.72 -1.68 -4.27
C ARG A 2 -16.44 -2.47 -4.14
N TRP A 3 -15.92 -2.56 -2.92
CA TRP A 3 -14.73 -3.32 -2.58
C TRP A 3 -15.17 -4.79 -2.59
N SER A 4 -14.84 -5.49 -3.67
CA SER A 4 -15.29 -6.84 -4.05
C SER A 4 -16.82 -7.03 -4.24
N GLN A 5 -17.21 -7.63 -5.36
CA GLN A 5 -18.47 -8.35 -5.48
C GLN A 5 -18.18 -9.70 -6.16
N PRO A 6 -18.15 -10.81 -5.40
CA PRO A 6 -18.77 -12.03 -5.85
C PRO A 6 -20.24 -11.91 -5.44
N ARG A 7 -21.14 -12.08 -6.41
CA ARG A 7 -22.56 -12.29 -6.09
C ARG A 7 -22.63 -13.47 -5.13
N LEU A 8 -23.20 -13.29 -3.94
CA LEU A 8 -24.20 -14.16 -3.33
C LEU A 8 -24.53 -13.67 -1.92
N THR A 9 -25.81 -13.82 -1.57
CA THR A 9 -26.40 -13.55 -0.25
C THR A 9 -25.78 -14.49 0.79
N PRO A 10 -25.44 -14.04 2.03
CA PRO A 10 -24.85 -14.94 3.03
C PRO A 10 -25.84 -16.05 3.43
N GLN A 11 -25.37 -17.29 3.54
CA GLN A 11 -26.14 -18.41 4.08
C GLN A 11 -25.36 -19.09 5.23
N SER A 12 -25.82 -18.85 6.47
CA SER A 12 -25.66 -19.68 7.68
C SER A 12 -24.41 -19.51 8.57
N GLY A 13 -24.55 -19.87 9.87
CA GLY A 13 -23.49 -19.77 10.91
C GLY A 13 -22.26 -20.67 10.73
N ARG A 14 -22.15 -21.40 9.61
CA ARG A 14 -20.96 -22.17 9.23
C ARG A 14 -19.85 -21.27 8.67
N GLU A 15 -20.22 -20.24 7.92
CA GLU A 15 -19.30 -19.23 7.35
C GLU A 15 -18.58 -18.45 8.47
N VAL A 16 -19.33 -18.02 9.49
CA VAL A 16 -18.81 -17.41 10.73
C VAL A 16 -17.82 -18.34 11.46
N THR A 17 -18.07 -19.65 11.42
CA THR A 17 -17.17 -20.61 12.06
C THR A 17 -15.88 -20.81 11.25
N LEU A 18 -15.95 -20.79 9.91
CA LEU A 18 -14.77 -20.81 9.04
C LEU A 18 -13.88 -19.58 9.27
N ALA A 19 -14.49 -18.40 9.37
CA ALA A 19 -13.80 -17.15 9.70
C ALA A 19 -13.06 -17.22 11.03
N ARG A 20 -13.73 -17.67 12.10
CA ARG A 20 -13.09 -17.87 13.40
C ARG A 20 -11.94 -18.86 13.34
N VAL A 21 -12.03 -19.92 12.53
CA VAL A 21 -10.94 -20.89 12.35
C VAL A 21 -9.72 -20.22 11.71
N VAL A 22 -9.91 -19.47 10.62
CA VAL A 22 -8.82 -18.77 9.94
C VAL A 22 -8.20 -17.70 10.86
N GLU A 23 -9.03 -16.85 11.46
CA GLU A 23 -8.59 -15.82 12.42
C GLU A 23 -7.77 -16.43 13.57
N THR A 24 -8.22 -17.56 14.11
CA THR A 24 -7.53 -18.19 15.24
C THR A 24 -6.18 -18.75 14.79
N ILE A 25 -6.10 -19.35 13.60
CA ILE A 25 -4.84 -19.82 13.02
C ILE A 25 -3.87 -18.65 12.81
N ASP A 26 -4.33 -17.55 12.22
CA ASP A 26 -3.53 -16.35 11.93
C ASP A 26 -2.97 -15.74 13.23
N ARG A 27 -3.82 -15.63 14.25
CA ARG A 27 -3.47 -15.00 15.53
C ARG A 27 -2.52 -15.84 16.39
N MET A 28 -2.73 -17.17 16.44
CA MET A 28 -2.05 -18.02 17.41
C MET A 28 -0.98 -18.94 16.82
N ALA A 29 -0.96 -19.11 15.49
CA ALA A 29 -0.07 -20.05 14.78
C ALA A 29 0.02 -21.43 15.47
N PRO A 30 -1.11 -22.17 15.59
CA PRO A 30 -1.18 -23.36 16.42
C PRO A 30 -0.32 -24.48 15.85
N GLU A 31 0.43 -25.18 16.70
CA GLU A 31 1.28 -26.28 16.25
C GLU A 31 0.45 -27.54 15.97
N THR A 32 -0.75 -27.65 16.57
CA THR A 32 -1.58 -28.85 16.47
C THR A 32 -3.07 -28.56 16.24
N LYS A 33 -3.77 -29.56 15.67
CA LYS A 33 -5.23 -29.52 15.51
C LYS A 33 -5.97 -29.45 16.84
N SER A 34 -5.44 -30.14 17.86
CA SER A 34 -6.08 -30.21 19.18
C SER A 34 -6.08 -28.85 19.84
N GLU A 35 -4.93 -28.17 19.80
CA GLU A 35 -4.77 -26.81 20.31
C GLU A 35 -5.74 -25.83 19.65
N LEU A 36 -5.87 -25.89 18.32
CA LEU A 36 -6.83 -25.08 17.58
C LEU A 36 -8.30 -25.43 17.92
N ALA A 37 -8.62 -26.72 18.15
CA ALA A 37 -9.95 -27.17 18.52
C ALA A 37 -10.35 -26.69 19.93
N ASP A 38 -9.41 -26.79 20.87
CA ASP A 38 -9.58 -26.38 22.27
C ASP A 38 -9.81 -24.87 22.38
N GLU A 39 -9.04 -24.06 21.65
CA GLU A 39 -9.20 -22.60 21.60
C GLU A 39 -10.55 -22.17 21.00
N LEU A 40 -11.01 -22.87 19.96
CA LEU A 40 -12.28 -22.56 19.30
C LEU A 40 -13.51 -23.12 20.03
N GLY A 41 -13.31 -24.01 21.00
CA GLY A 41 -14.37 -24.77 21.66
C GLY A 41 -15.10 -25.73 20.72
N LEU A 42 -14.40 -26.26 19.71
CA LEU A 42 -14.96 -27.15 18.69
C LEU A 42 -14.47 -28.58 18.88
N SER A 43 -15.24 -29.56 18.39
CA SER A 43 -14.72 -30.93 18.32
C SER A 43 -13.64 -31.04 17.23
N GLU A 44 -12.60 -31.83 17.48
CA GLU A 44 -11.54 -32.11 16.50
C GLU A 44 -12.06 -32.67 15.17
N HIS A 45 -13.20 -33.38 15.20
CA HIS A 45 -13.83 -33.91 13.99
C HIS A 45 -14.45 -32.78 13.17
N TYR A 46 -15.22 -31.90 13.80
CA TYR A 46 -15.85 -30.77 13.13
C TYR A 46 -14.81 -29.76 12.61
N LEU A 47 -13.79 -29.45 13.42
CA LEU A 47 -12.65 -28.65 12.96
C LEU A 47 -11.94 -29.30 11.77
N SER A 48 -11.83 -30.63 11.73
CA SER A 48 -11.23 -31.32 10.59
C SER A 48 -12.02 -31.15 9.29
N GLU A 49 -13.35 -31.08 9.36
CA GLU A 49 -14.19 -30.80 8.17
C GLU A 49 -13.98 -29.36 7.69
N LEU A 50 -13.99 -28.40 8.62
CA LEU A 50 -13.75 -26.98 8.30
C LEU A 50 -12.33 -26.76 7.73
N LEU A 51 -11.31 -27.40 8.29
CA LEU A 51 -9.94 -27.33 7.78
C LEU A 51 -9.77 -28.02 6.43
N GLN A 52 -10.53 -29.09 6.15
CA GLN A 52 -10.53 -29.70 4.83
C GLN A 52 -11.12 -28.77 3.79
N GLU A 53 -12.19 -28.06 4.14
CA GLU A 53 -12.81 -27.03 3.32
C GLU A 53 -11.85 -25.86 3.06
N LEU A 54 -11.23 -25.31 4.11
CA LEU A 54 -10.23 -24.23 4.00
C LEU A 54 -8.98 -24.65 3.22
N LYS A 55 -8.53 -25.91 3.36
CA LYS A 55 -7.41 -26.47 2.58
C LYS A 55 -7.78 -26.71 1.13
N ALA A 56 -9.01 -27.13 0.86
CA ALA A 56 -9.51 -27.33 -0.50
C ALA A 56 -9.59 -25.99 -1.24
N ASN A 57 -9.89 -24.91 -0.52
CA ASN A 57 -9.97 -23.55 -1.06
C ASN A 57 -8.65 -22.77 -0.95
N GLY A 58 -7.54 -23.42 -0.54
CA GLY A 58 -6.22 -22.80 -0.43
C GLY A 58 -6.00 -21.92 0.82
N ALA A 59 -7.06 -21.40 1.44
CA ALA A 59 -7.02 -20.46 2.57
C ALA A 59 -6.19 -20.90 3.80
N VAL A 60 -5.96 -22.21 3.98
CA VAL A 60 -5.08 -22.74 5.03
C VAL A 60 -4.16 -23.81 4.45
N ARG A 61 -2.84 -23.64 4.59
CA ARG A 61 -1.83 -24.61 4.13
C ARG A 61 -1.56 -25.72 5.16
N LYS A 62 -0.68 -26.66 4.80
CA LYS A 62 -0.17 -27.67 5.75
C LYS A 62 0.61 -26.96 6.86
N GLY A 63 0.30 -27.29 8.11
CA GLY A 63 0.93 -26.68 9.28
C GLY A 63 0.16 -25.53 9.92
N TYR A 64 -1.12 -25.32 9.57
CA TYR A 64 -1.93 -24.23 10.13
C TYR A 64 -1.29 -22.86 9.85
N VAL A 65 -0.94 -22.65 8.59
CA VAL A 65 -0.52 -21.35 8.09
C VAL A 65 -1.68 -20.83 7.26
N VAL A 66 -2.16 -19.64 7.58
CA VAL A 66 -3.15 -18.95 6.76
C VAL A 66 -2.48 -18.52 5.47
N ASP A 67 -3.13 -18.81 4.36
CA ASP A 67 -2.75 -18.28 3.06
C ASP A 67 -3.58 -17.03 2.84
N ASP A 68 -2.98 -15.88 3.14
CA ASP A 68 -3.62 -14.58 3.05
C ASP A 68 -4.19 -14.36 1.64
N ALA A 69 -3.42 -14.82 0.64
CA ALA A 69 -3.77 -14.78 -0.76
C ALA A 69 -5.14 -15.45 -1.04
N ALA A 70 -5.27 -16.68 -0.55
CA ALA A 70 -6.46 -17.49 -0.79
C ALA A 70 -7.63 -17.12 0.16
N VAL A 71 -7.36 -16.50 1.31
CA VAL A 71 -8.40 -15.99 2.21
C VAL A 71 -9.21 -14.89 1.56
N TYR A 72 -8.55 -13.92 0.93
CA TYR A 72 -9.24 -12.81 0.32
C TYR A 72 -10.00 -13.22 -0.96
N GLU A 73 -9.46 -14.14 -1.77
CA GLU A 73 -10.20 -14.74 -2.89
C GLU A 73 -11.52 -15.38 -2.45
N ASN A 74 -11.55 -15.92 -1.23
CA ASN A 74 -12.71 -16.55 -0.64
C ASN A 74 -13.49 -15.63 0.32
N ALA A 75 -13.17 -14.33 0.41
CA ALA A 75 -13.68 -13.42 1.44
C ALA A 75 -15.22 -13.38 1.52
N SER A 76 -15.95 -13.58 0.41
CA SER A 76 -17.43 -13.65 0.43
C SER A 76 -17.99 -14.84 1.24
N THR A 77 -17.17 -15.87 1.46
CA THR A 77 -17.51 -17.10 2.21
C THR A 77 -17.00 -17.02 3.66
N VAL A 78 -16.11 -16.07 3.96
CA VAL A 78 -15.35 -16.01 5.22
C VAL A 78 -15.46 -14.65 5.92
N SER A 79 -16.12 -13.64 5.33
CA SER A 79 -16.15 -12.27 5.87
C SER A 79 -17.45 -11.51 5.62
N GLU A 80 -17.92 -10.81 6.66
CA GLU A 80 -19.00 -9.82 6.63
C GLU A 80 -18.55 -8.37 6.32
N LEU A 81 -17.31 -8.14 5.87
CA LEU A 81 -16.88 -6.80 5.39
C LEU A 81 -17.69 -6.28 4.20
N CYS A 82 -18.49 -7.15 3.59
CA CYS A 82 -19.44 -6.82 2.54
C CYS A 82 -20.85 -6.45 3.04
N THR A 83 -21.05 -6.24 4.35
CA THR A 83 -22.37 -5.88 4.90
C THR A 83 -22.45 -4.48 5.55
N ASP A 84 -23.22 -3.63 4.86
CA ASP A 84 -24.18 -2.62 5.34
C ASP A 84 -23.75 -1.31 6.04
N ASP A 85 -22.46 -0.92 6.09
CA ASP A 85 -22.07 0.46 6.47
C ASP A 85 -21.33 1.22 5.36
N GLY A 86 -21.91 1.18 4.15
CA GLY A 86 -21.33 1.78 2.95
C GLY A 86 -21.00 3.27 3.07
N ALA A 87 -21.63 4.00 3.99
CA ALA A 87 -21.36 5.42 4.25
C ALA A 87 -20.05 5.63 5.03
N ARG A 88 -19.72 4.75 5.99
CA ARG A 88 -18.46 4.80 6.73
C ARG A 88 -17.29 4.45 5.82
N ASN A 89 -17.43 3.39 5.03
CA ASN A 89 -16.40 2.98 4.08
C ASN A 89 -16.20 4.03 2.97
N SER A 90 -17.27 4.64 2.44
CA SER A 90 -17.12 5.73 1.46
C SER A 90 -16.38 6.93 2.05
N ARG A 91 -16.65 7.28 3.31
CA ARG A 91 -15.96 8.38 3.98
C ARG A 91 -14.48 8.10 4.17
N LEU A 92 -14.11 6.88 4.57
CA LEU A 92 -12.71 6.49 4.71
C LEU A 92 -11.96 6.58 3.37
N VAL A 93 -12.59 6.09 2.29
CA VAL A 93 -12.03 6.20 0.94
C VAL A 93 -11.86 7.66 0.52
N ASP A 94 -12.83 8.52 0.80
CA ASP A 94 -12.71 9.96 0.52
C ASP A 94 -11.58 10.61 1.35
N GLN A 95 -11.37 10.16 2.59
CA GLN A 95 -10.26 10.65 3.42
C GLN A 95 -8.90 10.18 2.88
N LEU A 96 -8.80 8.92 2.43
CA LEU A 96 -7.61 8.40 1.78
C LEU A 96 -7.30 9.12 0.47
N ARG A 97 -8.30 9.37 -0.41
CA ARG A 97 -8.12 10.17 -1.63
C ARG A 97 -7.61 11.58 -1.34
N ARG A 98 -8.10 12.19 -0.26
CA ARG A 98 -7.61 13.52 0.15
C ARG A 98 -6.18 13.46 0.67
N LEU A 99 -5.82 12.41 1.41
CA LEU A 99 -4.43 12.22 1.87
C LEU A 99 -3.50 12.04 0.66
N GLU A 100 -3.83 11.09 -0.20
CA GLU A 100 -3.09 10.80 -1.44
C GLU A 100 -2.90 12.09 -2.25
N SER A 101 -3.98 12.81 -2.56
CA SER A 101 -3.92 14.05 -3.34
C SER A 101 -2.97 15.10 -2.75
N VAL A 102 -2.95 15.33 -1.43
CA VAL A 102 -2.03 16.34 -0.87
C VAL A 102 -0.57 15.86 -0.89
N THR A 103 -0.32 14.57 -0.70
CA THR A 103 1.04 14.01 -0.78
C THR A 103 1.57 13.99 -2.20
N THR A 104 0.68 13.83 -3.18
CA THR A 104 0.96 14.00 -4.61
C THR A 104 1.24 15.47 -4.95
N ASP A 105 0.47 16.42 -4.40
CA ASP A 105 0.76 17.85 -4.56
C ASP A 105 2.14 18.23 -3.99
N GLN A 106 2.54 17.61 -2.85
CA GLN A 106 3.89 17.78 -2.31
C GLN A 106 4.97 17.27 -3.27
N TYR A 107 4.74 16.12 -3.91
CA TYR A 107 5.65 15.57 -4.92
C TYR A 107 5.81 16.51 -6.12
N TYR A 108 4.71 17.01 -6.68
CA TYR A 108 4.75 17.98 -7.78
C TYR A 108 5.38 19.32 -7.37
N ALA A 109 5.16 19.78 -6.14
CA ALA A 109 5.84 20.96 -5.63
C ALA A 109 7.36 20.76 -5.55
N ALA A 110 7.82 19.57 -5.11
CA ALA A 110 9.24 19.23 -5.08
C ALA A 110 9.84 19.15 -6.49
N GLN A 111 9.14 18.53 -7.45
CA GLN A 111 9.54 18.49 -8.87
C GLN A 111 9.66 19.90 -9.46
N THR A 112 8.62 20.73 -9.30
CA THR A 112 8.57 22.11 -9.80
C THR A 112 9.75 22.92 -9.27
N GLN A 113 10.00 22.82 -7.97
CA GLN A 113 11.09 23.52 -7.32
C GLN A 113 12.46 23.01 -7.77
N PHE A 114 12.63 21.71 -7.97
CA PHE A 114 13.84 21.14 -8.55
C PHE A 114 14.07 21.61 -10.00
N GLY A 115 12.99 21.75 -10.79
CA GLY A 115 12.99 22.34 -12.12
C GLY A 115 13.41 23.82 -12.16
N GLY A 116 13.54 24.47 -11.00
CA GLY A 116 13.91 25.88 -10.88
C GLY A 116 12.73 26.84 -10.94
N GLU A 117 11.50 26.33 -10.90
CA GLU A 117 10.27 27.12 -10.86
C GLU A 117 9.75 27.26 -9.42
N GLU A 118 8.90 28.26 -9.16
CA GLU A 118 8.26 28.45 -7.87
C GLU A 118 6.89 27.76 -7.86
N PRO A 119 6.66 26.73 -7.03
CA PRO A 119 5.37 26.07 -6.95
C PRO A 119 4.31 26.98 -6.31
N GLU A 120 3.02 26.75 -6.60
CA GLU A 120 1.92 27.52 -5.99
C GLU A 120 1.89 27.40 -4.46
N GLN A 121 2.20 26.20 -3.96
CA GLN A 121 2.46 25.91 -2.57
C GLN A 121 3.68 24.99 -2.51
N THR A 122 4.61 25.28 -1.61
CA THR A 122 5.78 24.43 -1.39
C THR A 122 5.39 23.13 -0.68
N ALA A 123 6.23 22.10 -0.83
CA ALA A 123 6.03 20.83 -0.12
C ALA A 123 5.92 21.01 1.41
N ASP A 124 6.74 21.91 1.99
CA ASP A 124 6.73 22.25 3.42
C ASP A 124 5.43 22.97 3.85
N GLU A 125 4.85 23.80 2.99
CA GLU A 125 3.57 24.47 3.29
C GLU A 125 2.40 23.49 3.30
N LEU A 126 2.49 22.40 2.53
CA LEU A 126 1.50 21.33 2.46
C LEU A 126 1.68 20.28 3.57
N GLU A 127 2.87 20.15 4.16
CA GLU A 127 3.22 19.16 5.19
C GLU A 127 2.24 19.14 6.38
N PRO A 128 1.84 20.27 7.00
CA PRO A 128 0.88 20.24 8.10
C PRO A 128 -0.48 19.66 7.70
N LEU A 129 -0.91 19.88 6.46
CA LEU A 129 -2.17 19.38 5.93
C LEU A 129 -2.09 17.87 5.62
N ALA A 130 -0.97 17.40 5.06
CA ALA A 130 -0.71 15.97 4.88
C ALA A 130 -0.72 15.23 6.24
N ASN A 131 0.00 15.77 7.23
CA ASN A 131 0.05 15.21 8.59
C ASN A 131 -1.32 15.17 9.26
N GLU A 132 -2.12 16.23 9.14
CA GLU A 132 -3.50 16.26 9.65
C GLU A 132 -4.34 15.16 8.99
N ARG A 133 -4.31 15.06 7.66
CA ARG A 133 -5.11 14.08 6.90
C ARG A 133 -4.69 12.65 7.22
N CYS A 134 -3.40 12.37 7.31
CA CYS A 134 -2.86 11.07 7.71
C CYS A 134 -3.36 10.68 9.10
N LEU A 135 -3.24 11.59 10.08
CA LEU A 135 -3.71 11.34 11.44
C LEU A 135 -5.22 11.04 11.47
N VAL A 136 -6.03 11.78 10.71
CA VAL A 136 -7.48 11.55 10.62
C VAL A 136 -7.80 10.17 10.06
N VAL A 137 -7.12 9.75 8.99
CA VAL A 137 -7.27 8.41 8.40
C VAL A 137 -6.87 7.33 9.41
N LEU A 138 -5.69 7.44 10.01
CA LEU A 138 -5.19 6.46 10.98
C LEU A 138 -6.07 6.34 12.22
N GLN A 139 -6.68 7.43 12.69
CA GLN A 139 -7.64 7.38 13.80
C GLN A 139 -8.91 6.61 13.44
N GLU A 140 -9.44 6.82 12.24
CA GLU A 140 -10.61 6.08 11.75
C GLU A 140 -10.28 4.60 11.58
N LEU A 141 -9.14 4.27 10.96
CA LEU A 141 -8.67 2.91 10.77
C LEU A 141 -8.41 2.20 12.09
N LYS A 142 -7.78 2.86 13.06
CA LYS A 142 -7.62 2.32 14.42
C LYS A 142 -8.96 1.99 15.06
N SER A 143 -9.96 2.86 14.91
CA SER A 143 -11.32 2.57 15.38
C SER A 143 -11.89 1.34 14.69
N MET A 144 -11.73 1.22 13.37
CA MET A 144 -12.17 0.06 12.59
C MET A 144 -11.47 -1.24 13.01
N THR A 145 -10.15 -1.25 13.16
CA THR A 145 -9.37 -2.41 13.62
C THR A 145 -9.84 -2.92 14.98
N LEU A 146 -10.29 -2.04 15.87
CA LEU A 146 -10.78 -2.41 17.21
C LEU A 146 -12.25 -2.81 17.26
N THR A 147 -13.05 -2.40 16.27
CA THR A 147 -14.52 -2.55 16.29
C THR A 147 -15.06 -3.50 15.23
N THR A 148 -14.23 -3.92 14.28
CA THR A 148 -14.59 -4.83 13.19
C THR A 148 -13.96 -6.20 13.46
N GLU A 149 -14.74 -7.26 13.24
CA GLU A 149 -14.22 -8.63 13.31
C GLU A 149 -13.33 -8.94 12.10
N TRP A 150 -12.59 -10.04 12.19
CA TRP A 150 -11.78 -10.54 11.08
C TRP A 150 -12.65 -10.88 9.86
N PRO A 151 -12.16 -10.68 8.62
CA PRO A 151 -10.91 -10.03 8.19
C PRO A 151 -10.98 -8.50 8.12
N GLY A 152 -12.03 -7.85 8.62
CA GLY A 152 -12.20 -6.40 8.51
C GLY A 152 -11.20 -5.56 9.29
N ASN A 153 -10.78 -6.07 10.44
CA ASN A 153 -9.65 -5.49 11.16
C ASN A 153 -8.33 -5.55 10.38
N ARG A 154 -8.14 -6.57 9.54
CA ARG A 154 -6.97 -6.78 8.69
C ARG A 154 -6.96 -5.82 7.51
N VAL A 155 -8.06 -5.69 6.77
CA VAL A 155 -8.20 -4.67 5.71
C VAL A 155 -7.98 -3.26 6.27
N ALA A 156 -8.48 -2.97 7.47
CA ALA A 156 -8.23 -1.69 8.14
C ALA A 156 -6.73 -1.49 8.50
N SER A 157 -6.01 -2.56 8.85
CA SER A 157 -4.57 -2.54 9.06
C SER A 157 -3.81 -2.27 7.76
N ASP A 158 -4.17 -2.95 6.67
CA ASP A 158 -3.53 -2.80 5.37
C ASP A 158 -3.73 -1.38 4.80
N LEU A 159 -4.94 -0.82 4.93
CA LEU A 159 -5.21 0.60 4.62
C LEU A 159 -4.42 1.56 5.52
N GLY A 160 -4.08 1.14 6.74
CA GLY A 160 -3.25 1.91 7.66
C GLY A 160 -1.82 2.02 7.16
N ILE A 161 -1.29 0.93 6.63
CA ILE A 161 0.04 0.91 6.01
C ILE A 161 0.04 1.77 4.74
N ILE A 162 -1.00 1.67 3.90
CA ILE A 162 -1.17 2.54 2.72
C ILE A 162 -1.18 4.02 3.12
N ALA A 163 -1.92 4.41 4.16
CA ALA A 163 -1.95 5.78 4.64
C ALA A 163 -0.56 6.26 5.13
N THR A 164 0.18 5.39 5.81
CA THR A 164 1.56 5.66 6.23
C THR A 164 2.52 5.76 5.04
N ASN A 165 2.37 4.94 4.01
CA ASN A 165 3.18 5.05 2.78
C ASN A 165 2.99 6.43 2.14
N PHE A 166 1.75 6.92 2.01
CA PHE A 166 1.49 8.27 1.48
C PHE A 166 2.15 9.37 2.31
N GLU A 167 2.06 9.30 3.65
CA GLU A 167 2.74 10.28 4.51
C GLU A 167 4.26 10.24 4.33
N ILE A 168 4.86 9.05 4.24
CA ILE A 168 6.30 8.93 3.97
C ILE A 168 6.66 9.52 2.60
N ILE A 169 5.83 9.33 1.58
CA ILE A 169 6.04 9.93 0.25
C ILE A 169 6.03 11.46 0.36
N GLY A 170 5.07 12.03 1.09
CA GLY A 170 5.02 13.47 1.38
C GLY A 170 6.28 13.98 2.09
N ASP A 171 6.74 13.29 3.12
CA ASP A 171 7.99 13.59 3.84
C ASP A 171 9.22 13.56 2.92
N ARG A 172 9.27 12.60 1.99
CA ARG A 172 10.34 12.52 0.99
C ARG A 172 10.28 13.69 0.02
N ALA A 173 9.09 14.13 -0.38
CA ALA A 173 8.95 15.31 -1.22
C ALA A 173 9.43 16.58 -0.50
N CYS A 174 9.07 16.80 0.77
CA CYS A 174 9.62 17.91 1.57
C CYS A 174 11.16 17.84 1.64
N PHE A 175 11.70 16.65 1.88
CA PHE A 175 13.14 16.44 1.93
C PHE A 175 13.85 16.75 0.60
N ILE A 176 13.26 16.34 -0.53
CA ILE A 176 13.80 16.65 -1.87
C ILE A 176 13.72 18.15 -2.15
N SER A 177 12.61 18.81 -1.80
CA SER A 177 12.47 20.26 -1.88
C SER A 177 13.58 20.97 -1.09
N ASP A 178 13.89 20.48 0.11
CA ASP A 178 14.95 21.02 0.96
C ASP A 178 16.36 20.84 0.38
N ILE A 179 16.63 19.72 -0.28
CA ILE A 179 17.89 19.49 -1.00
C ILE A 179 17.98 20.44 -2.19
N SER A 180 16.88 20.60 -2.94
CA SER A 180 16.81 21.45 -4.13
C SER A 180 17.13 22.91 -3.80
N ARG A 181 16.73 23.43 -2.64
CA ARG A 181 17.10 24.81 -2.20
C ARG A 181 18.58 24.96 -1.87
N LYS A 182 19.21 23.88 -1.39
CA LYS A 182 20.61 23.87 -0.95
C LYS A 182 21.56 23.66 -2.12
N MET A 183 21.09 23.03 -3.18
CA MET A 183 21.82 22.95 -4.44
C MET A 183 21.88 24.35 -5.07
N GLU A 184 23.05 24.99 -5.06
CA GLU A 184 23.27 26.21 -5.84
C GLU A 184 23.05 25.90 -7.33
N ALA A 185 22.53 26.89 -8.08
CA ALA A 185 21.86 26.77 -9.39
C ALA A 185 22.68 26.18 -10.56
N ASP A 186 23.86 25.64 -10.32
CA ASP A 186 24.76 25.07 -11.35
C ASP A 186 24.62 23.54 -11.51
N ALA A 187 23.54 22.94 -11.04
CA ALA A 187 23.10 21.63 -11.57
C ALA A 187 22.48 21.83 -12.97
N VAL A 188 23.21 22.45 -13.89
CA VAL A 188 22.77 22.66 -15.29
C VAL A 188 23.40 21.56 -16.14
N GLY A 189 22.58 20.67 -16.67
CA GLY A 189 23.01 19.64 -17.63
C GLY A 189 22.28 18.32 -17.47
N ILE A 190 22.86 17.28 -18.06
CA ILE A 190 22.26 15.94 -18.24
C ILE A 190 21.70 15.34 -16.94
N VAL A 191 22.33 15.60 -15.79
CA VAL A 191 21.86 15.09 -14.49
C VAL A 191 20.55 15.73 -14.05
N HIS A 192 20.34 17.02 -14.31
CA HIS A 192 19.09 17.71 -13.99
C HIS A 192 17.95 17.17 -14.84
N ASP A 193 18.18 17.04 -16.14
CA ASP A 193 17.22 16.44 -17.08
C ASP A 193 16.86 15.01 -16.64
N HIS A 194 17.84 14.17 -16.27
CA HIS A 194 17.56 12.82 -15.79
C HIS A 194 16.80 12.74 -14.47
N VAL A 195 17.07 13.65 -13.52
CA VAL A 195 16.27 13.70 -12.29
C VAL A 195 14.82 14.07 -12.62
N LEU A 196 14.59 15.00 -13.57
CA LEU A 196 13.24 15.32 -14.04
C LEU A 196 12.58 14.14 -14.77
N ASP A 197 13.31 13.40 -15.60
CA ASP A 197 12.81 12.17 -16.27
C ASP A 197 12.38 11.09 -15.26
N ILE A 198 13.04 11.03 -14.09
CA ILE A 198 12.68 10.14 -12.97
C ILE A 198 11.44 10.68 -12.24
N PHE A 199 11.32 12.00 -12.08
CA PHE A 199 10.10 12.58 -11.54
C PHE A 199 8.88 12.26 -12.42
N ASP A 200 9.03 12.41 -13.74
CA ASP A 200 7.95 12.11 -14.68
C ASP A 200 7.55 10.63 -14.63
N GLY A 201 8.53 9.72 -14.62
CA GLY A 201 8.24 8.29 -14.44
C GLY A 201 7.59 7.96 -13.09
N GLY A 202 7.98 8.67 -12.02
CA GLY A 202 7.30 8.56 -10.73
C GLY A 202 5.84 9.02 -10.78
N SER A 203 5.52 10.06 -11.54
CA SER A 203 4.14 10.48 -11.79
C SER A 203 3.33 9.44 -12.57
N GLU A 204 3.94 8.77 -13.56
CA GLU A 204 3.28 7.68 -14.30
C GLU A 204 3.01 6.46 -13.38
N ILE A 205 3.96 6.10 -12.52
CA ILE A 205 3.78 5.09 -11.47
C ILE A 205 2.62 5.47 -10.54
N HIS A 206 2.57 6.73 -10.09
CA HIS A 206 1.49 7.23 -9.25
C HIS A 206 0.11 7.11 -9.91
N ASP A 207 -0.02 7.45 -11.18
CA ASP A 207 -1.28 7.30 -11.93
C ASP A 207 -1.77 5.84 -11.92
N HIS A 208 -0.87 4.87 -12.13
CA HIS A 208 -1.20 3.46 -12.02
C HIS A 208 -1.66 3.07 -10.60
N VAL A 209 -0.96 3.56 -9.58
CA VAL A 209 -1.29 3.30 -8.17
C VAL A 209 -2.69 3.83 -7.83
N VAL A 210 -3.07 5.01 -8.31
CA VAL A 210 -4.40 5.61 -8.09
C VAL A 210 -5.50 4.77 -8.72
N GLU A 211 -5.31 4.30 -9.96
CA GLU A 211 -6.26 3.43 -10.66
C GLU A 211 -6.41 2.06 -9.96
N ILE A 212 -5.30 1.47 -9.50
CA ILE A 212 -5.31 0.21 -8.74
C ILE A 212 -6.00 0.39 -7.40
N LEU A 213 -5.59 1.40 -6.62
CA LEU A 213 -6.11 1.63 -5.28
C LEU A 213 -7.59 2.00 -5.30
N PHE A 214 -7.96 2.94 -6.17
CA PHE A 214 -9.26 3.56 -6.09
C PHE A 214 -10.26 3.15 -7.18
N GLU A 215 -9.82 2.56 -8.28
CA GLU A 215 -10.74 2.03 -9.30
C GLU A 215 -10.71 0.50 -9.37
N ALA A 216 -9.81 -0.14 -8.61
CA ALA A 216 -9.57 -1.59 -8.62
C ALA A 216 -9.20 -2.11 -10.02
N ASP A 217 -8.54 -1.29 -10.84
CA ASP A 217 -8.06 -1.70 -12.16
C ASP A 217 -6.73 -2.45 -12.04
N LEU A 218 -6.82 -3.73 -11.72
CA LEU A 218 -5.65 -4.60 -11.54
C LEU A 218 -4.90 -4.90 -12.84
N THR A 219 -5.48 -4.56 -14.01
CA THR A 219 -4.76 -4.70 -15.28
C THR A 219 -3.57 -3.76 -15.38
N ARG A 220 -3.54 -2.72 -14.52
CA ARG A 220 -2.44 -1.76 -14.41
C ARG A 220 -1.24 -2.28 -13.63
N MET A 221 -1.31 -3.43 -12.97
CA MET A 221 -0.16 -3.98 -12.24
C MET A 221 1.01 -4.28 -13.18
N ASP A 222 0.75 -4.85 -14.36
CA ASP A 222 1.80 -5.14 -15.34
C ASP A 222 2.41 -3.84 -15.92
N ASP A 223 1.58 -2.82 -16.17
CA ASP A 223 2.03 -1.50 -16.63
C ASP A 223 2.89 -0.82 -15.54
N LEU A 224 2.44 -0.88 -14.28
CA LEU A 224 3.14 -0.34 -13.11
C LEU A 224 4.54 -0.94 -12.98
N TYR A 225 4.67 -2.27 -13.05
CA TYR A 225 5.96 -2.94 -12.93
C TYR A 225 6.89 -2.61 -14.10
N ALA A 226 6.34 -2.48 -15.32
CA ALA A 226 7.13 -2.06 -16.47
C ALA A 226 7.68 -0.64 -16.31
N GLU A 227 6.89 0.29 -15.75
CA GLU A 227 7.34 1.65 -15.48
C GLU A 227 8.33 1.70 -14.30
N GLU A 228 8.11 0.91 -13.25
CA GLU A 228 9.07 0.74 -12.16
C GLU A 228 10.44 0.28 -12.67
N ASP A 229 10.48 -0.75 -13.53
CA ASP A 229 11.72 -1.25 -14.13
C ASP A 229 12.44 -0.16 -14.96
N GLU A 230 11.67 0.63 -15.71
CA GLU A 230 12.20 1.73 -16.51
C GLU A 230 12.76 2.86 -15.63
N VAL A 231 12.07 3.22 -14.55
CA VAL A 231 12.55 4.23 -13.61
C VAL A 231 13.76 3.74 -12.82
N HIS A 232 13.80 2.48 -12.41
CA HIS A 232 14.99 1.88 -11.79
C HIS A 232 16.20 1.92 -12.71
N ARG A 233 16.02 1.64 -14.01
CA ARG A 233 17.09 1.80 -15.00
C ARG A 233 17.60 3.24 -15.07
N LYS A 234 16.70 4.24 -15.08
CA LYS A 234 17.07 5.66 -15.05
C LYS A 234 17.80 6.04 -13.76
N LEU A 235 17.37 5.50 -12.61
CA LEU A 235 18.02 5.70 -11.32
C LEU A 235 19.45 5.14 -11.30
N ASP A 236 19.66 3.94 -11.85
CA ASP A 236 20.99 3.34 -11.99
C ASP A 236 21.91 4.19 -12.89
N GLU A 237 21.41 4.64 -14.05
CA GLU A 237 22.11 5.54 -14.95
C GLU A 237 22.48 6.87 -14.26
N LEU A 238 21.54 7.45 -13.51
CA LEU A 238 21.76 8.66 -12.72
C LEU A 238 22.85 8.43 -11.66
N PHE A 239 22.82 7.31 -10.92
CA PHE A 239 23.86 7.00 -9.93
C PHE A 239 25.24 6.95 -10.56
N GLU A 240 25.39 6.34 -11.73
CA GLU A 240 26.66 6.31 -12.45
C GLU A 240 27.14 7.72 -12.83
N LEU A 241 26.24 8.54 -13.39
CA LEU A 241 26.56 9.92 -13.81
C LEU A 241 26.96 10.82 -12.63
N VAL A 242 26.25 10.68 -11.50
CA VAL A 242 26.47 11.50 -10.30
C VAL A 242 27.88 11.28 -9.74
N THR A 243 28.48 10.10 -9.88
CA THR A 243 29.87 9.83 -9.42
C THR A 243 30.93 10.70 -10.08
N ALA A 244 30.63 11.34 -11.22
CA ALA A 244 31.56 12.22 -11.92
C ALA A 244 31.62 13.66 -11.36
N TYR A 245 30.72 14.02 -10.44
CA TYR A 245 30.61 15.36 -9.88
C TYR A 245 31.51 15.60 -8.66
N GLU A 246 31.69 16.87 -8.30
CA GLU A 246 32.40 17.25 -7.06
C GLU A 246 31.71 16.65 -5.81
N PRO A 247 32.46 16.30 -4.75
CA PRO A 247 31.94 15.52 -3.63
C PRO A 247 30.69 16.08 -2.92
N GLU A 248 30.55 17.40 -2.86
CA GLU A 248 29.41 18.08 -2.23
C GLU A 248 28.15 17.96 -3.10
N MET A 249 28.27 18.20 -4.40
CA MET A 249 27.20 18.00 -5.37
C MET A 249 26.78 16.52 -5.47
N TYR A 250 27.77 15.61 -5.46
CA TYR A 250 27.53 14.17 -5.38
C TYR A 250 26.69 13.79 -4.16
N ALA A 251 26.99 14.35 -2.98
CA ALA A 251 26.27 14.04 -1.76
C ALA A 251 24.80 14.47 -1.83
N HIS A 252 24.52 15.66 -2.38
CA HIS A 252 23.14 16.14 -2.58
C HIS A 252 22.36 15.26 -3.57
N LEU A 253 22.94 15.02 -4.74
CA LEU A 253 22.32 14.23 -5.81
C LEU A 253 22.08 12.78 -5.39
N ALA A 254 23.06 12.11 -4.77
CA ALA A 254 22.90 10.73 -4.29
C ALA A 254 21.82 10.63 -3.20
N THR A 255 21.70 11.65 -2.35
CA THR A 255 20.69 11.68 -1.29
C THR A 255 19.29 11.91 -1.85
N MET A 256 19.15 12.78 -2.85
CA MET A 256 17.89 13.00 -3.58
C MET A 256 17.48 11.78 -4.41
N THR A 257 18.42 11.15 -5.09
CA THR A 257 18.20 9.92 -5.87
C THR A 257 17.60 8.82 -4.99
N ARG A 258 18.17 8.60 -3.80
CA ARG A 258 17.61 7.66 -2.82
C ARG A 258 16.25 8.08 -2.29
N ALA A 259 15.97 9.37 -2.18
CA ALA A 259 14.66 9.84 -1.76
C ALA A 259 13.60 9.54 -2.83
N LEU A 260 13.92 9.75 -4.10
CA LEU A 260 13.07 9.39 -5.25
C LEU A 260 12.84 7.89 -5.34
N GLU A 261 13.90 7.08 -5.28
CA GLU A 261 13.81 5.61 -5.25
C GLU A 261 12.87 5.13 -4.14
N ARG A 262 12.97 5.73 -2.94
CA ARG A 262 12.06 5.39 -1.83
C ARG A 262 10.63 5.82 -2.08
N THR A 263 10.40 6.98 -2.70
CA THR A 263 9.05 7.42 -3.08
C THR A 263 8.41 6.41 -4.02
N ILE A 264 9.14 5.99 -5.05
CA ILE A 264 8.70 4.96 -6.01
C ILE A 264 8.38 3.65 -5.30
N TYR A 265 9.29 3.16 -4.46
CA TYR A 265 9.07 1.96 -3.65
C TYR A 265 7.76 2.02 -2.84
N TYR A 266 7.49 3.14 -2.15
CA TYR A 266 6.28 3.26 -1.34
C TYR A 266 5.00 3.36 -2.17
N TRP A 267 5.07 3.90 -3.39
CA TRP A 267 3.96 3.84 -4.33
C TRP A 267 3.71 2.41 -4.81
N VAL A 268 4.72 1.69 -5.28
CA VAL A 268 4.59 0.29 -5.73
C VAL A 268 4.07 -0.59 -4.61
N HIS A 269 4.64 -0.48 -3.41
CA HIS A 269 4.14 -1.18 -2.22
C HIS A 269 2.67 -0.84 -1.92
N THR A 270 2.24 0.41 -2.14
CA THR A 270 0.83 0.81 -1.97
C THR A 270 -0.08 0.14 -2.99
N ALA A 271 0.33 0.07 -4.27
CA ALA A 271 -0.43 -0.60 -5.31
C ALA A 271 -0.54 -2.12 -5.07
N GLU A 272 0.54 -2.73 -4.62
CA GLU A 272 0.59 -4.14 -4.24
C GLU A 272 -0.31 -4.47 -3.07
N MET A 273 -0.27 -3.67 -2.00
CA MET A 273 -1.21 -3.80 -0.89
C MET A 273 -2.66 -3.57 -1.34
N ALA A 274 -2.89 -2.62 -2.24
CA ALA A 274 -4.22 -2.39 -2.78
C ALA A 274 -4.72 -3.57 -3.62
N ALA A 275 -3.88 -4.16 -4.45
CA ALA A 275 -4.17 -5.40 -5.15
C ALA A 275 -4.48 -6.52 -4.15
N GLN A 276 -3.68 -6.66 -3.10
CA GLN A 276 -3.94 -7.59 -2.00
C GLN A 276 -5.23 -7.26 -1.23
N ILE A 277 -5.75 -6.05 -1.24
CA ILE A 277 -7.07 -5.78 -0.65
C ILE A 277 -8.18 -6.17 -1.64
N HIS A 278 -7.97 -6.00 -2.95
CA HIS A 278 -8.98 -6.21 -3.99
C HIS A 278 -9.18 -7.66 -4.42
N VAL A 279 -8.10 -8.43 -4.61
CA VAL A 279 -8.14 -9.86 -5.03
C VAL A 279 -7.87 -10.83 -3.89
N GLY A 280 -7.61 -10.28 -2.72
CA GLY A 280 -6.33 -10.40 -2.07
C GLY A 280 -5.46 -11.60 -2.24
N LEU A 281 -4.74 -11.63 -3.35
CA LEU A 281 -3.50 -12.38 -3.53
C LEU A 281 -2.30 -11.59 -2.99
N GLU A 282 -1.25 -12.27 -2.49
CA GLU A 282 0.06 -11.64 -2.29
C GLU A 282 0.72 -11.39 -3.66
N PRO A 283 1.16 -10.16 -3.98
CA PRO A 283 1.92 -9.90 -5.20
C PRO A 283 3.31 -10.56 -5.13
N GLU A 284 3.76 -11.15 -6.24
CA GLU A 284 4.98 -11.97 -6.29
C GLU A 284 6.29 -11.18 -6.06
N HIS A 285 6.24 -9.83 -6.03
CA HIS A 285 7.40 -8.96 -6.19
C HIS A 285 8.09 -8.49 -4.89
N ILE A 286 7.50 -8.65 -3.70
CA ILE A 286 8.18 -8.34 -2.42
C ILE A 286 8.51 -9.63 -1.65
N PRO A 287 9.80 -9.98 -1.48
CA PRO A 287 10.18 -10.99 -0.52
C PRO A 287 10.09 -10.42 0.91
N THR A 288 9.31 -11.07 1.77
CA THR A 288 9.27 -10.84 3.23
C THR A 288 10.62 -10.99 3.90
#